data_AF-A0A0E0F194-F1
#
_entry.id   AF-A0A0E0F194-F1
#
_cell.length_a   1.000
_cell.length_b   1.000
_cell.length_c   1.000
_cell.angle_alpha   90.00
_cell.angle_beta   90.00
_cell.angle_gamma   90.00
#
_symmetry.space_group_name_H-M   'P 1'
#
loop_
_entity.id
_entity.type
_entity.pdbx_description
1 polymer ?
#
loop_
_entity_poly.entity_id
_entity_poly.type
_entity_poly.pdbx_seq_one_letter_code
_entity_poly.pdbx_strand_id
1 'polypeptide(L)'
;MADQQEALAVARRMAEQRVRLHLQRSMGLMKKRQGRMLDICSTTVDGMPVTPPDLKLAIPAGEFGRPEDRQTFHIVELENPQDPTSMYVQLLFRETDLYFVAFRPLAPDSANGWFHFKQAEPIIPSFLNSHQINYGYGYINATNYQVGTGCLSDIYFCLREFTSANARLQSQQRRVLMVCGLMLSETQRFMQMQREVIENIHANNGERQDITHLDGLIHDWGVESNRRVAAADHQHQHGGGEAPAAAPGVVDYGLWVLKYNPYYVLPLIRRQLQQHPQPPFPPLTPRQKKQQLRRRLLQQRLRQLRLLQPHQHQHQQALYL
;
A
#
# COMPACT_ATOMS: atom_id res chain seq x y z
N MET A 1 -26.06 -42.08 -15.61
CA MET A 1 -26.24 -40.87 -16.44
C MET A 1 -26.86 -39.72 -15.62
N ALA A 2 -28.00 -39.91 -14.95
CA ALA A 2 -28.61 -38.89 -14.08
C ALA A 2 -27.70 -38.44 -12.91
N ASP A 3 -27.10 -39.39 -12.18
CA ASP A 3 -26.19 -39.09 -11.06
C ASP A 3 -24.95 -38.28 -11.45
N GLN A 4 -24.48 -38.47 -12.69
CA GLN A 4 -23.30 -37.77 -13.21
C GLN A 4 -23.63 -36.33 -13.62
N GLN A 5 -24.83 -36.10 -14.17
CA GLN A 5 -25.35 -34.75 -14.44
C GLN A 5 -25.63 -33.99 -13.13
N GLU A 6 -26.16 -34.67 -12.11
CA GLU A 6 -26.41 -34.07 -10.80
C GLU A 6 -25.10 -33.69 -10.10
N ALA A 7 -24.09 -34.59 -10.10
CA ALA A 7 -22.77 -34.29 -9.56
C ALA A 7 -22.10 -33.09 -10.25
N LEU A 8 -22.19 -32.99 -11.58
CA LEU A 8 -21.69 -31.85 -12.35
C LEU A 8 -22.43 -30.56 -12.00
N ALA A 9 -23.76 -30.61 -11.84
CA ALA A 9 -24.55 -29.45 -11.46
C ALA A 9 -24.25 -28.97 -10.02
N VAL A 10 -23.95 -29.89 -9.11
CA VAL A 10 -23.50 -29.56 -7.74
C VAL A 10 -22.10 -28.93 -7.78
N ALA A 11 -21.16 -29.53 -8.50
CA ALA A 11 -19.80 -29.00 -8.63
C ALA A 11 -19.79 -27.58 -9.21
N ARG A 12 -20.63 -27.32 -10.23
CA ARG A 12 -20.79 -26.00 -10.83
C ARG A 12 -21.35 -24.98 -9.84
N ARG A 13 -22.41 -25.32 -9.10
CA ARG A 13 -22.98 -24.45 -8.05
C ARG A 13 -21.96 -24.12 -6.96
N MET A 14 -21.16 -25.09 -6.53
CA MET A 14 -20.09 -24.87 -5.55
C MET A 14 -18.97 -23.99 -6.10
N ALA A 15 -18.61 -24.12 -7.38
CA ALA A 15 -17.63 -23.24 -8.03
C ALA A 15 -18.14 -21.79 -8.10
N GLU A 16 -19.38 -21.58 -8.54
CA GLU A 16 -20.02 -20.26 -8.61
C GLU A 16 -20.11 -19.59 -7.22
N GLN A 17 -20.48 -20.36 -6.19
CA GLN A 17 -20.52 -19.86 -4.81
C GLN A 17 -19.14 -19.44 -4.30
N ARG A 18 -18.07 -20.20 -4.63
CA ARG A 18 -16.69 -19.84 -4.27
C ARG A 18 -16.25 -18.55 -4.95
N VAL A 19 -16.50 -18.40 -6.25
CA VAL A 19 -16.19 -17.17 -7.01
C VAL A 19 -16.91 -15.97 -6.38
N ARG A 20 -18.20 -16.09 -6.06
CA ARG A 20 -18.98 -15.03 -5.43
C ARG A 20 -18.42 -14.60 -4.06
N LEU A 21 -18.02 -15.57 -3.24
CA LEU A 21 -17.42 -15.29 -1.93
C LEU A 21 -16.05 -14.59 -2.08
N HIS A 22 -15.21 -15.04 -3.02
CA HIS A 22 -13.94 -14.39 -3.31
C HIS A 22 -14.13 -12.96 -3.77
N LEU A 23 -15.07 -12.71 -4.69
CA LEU A 23 -15.39 -11.37 -5.16
C LEU A 23 -15.83 -10.45 -4.01
N GLN A 24 -16.76 -10.92 -3.16
CA GLN A 24 -17.24 -10.14 -2.01
C GLN A 24 -16.08 -9.77 -1.06
N ARG A 25 -15.17 -10.70 -0.80
CA ARG A 25 -13.99 -10.46 0.06
C ARG A 25 -13.01 -9.49 -0.57
N SER A 26 -12.71 -9.64 -1.86
CA SER A 26 -11.83 -8.73 -2.61
C SER A 26 -12.36 -7.30 -2.60
N MET A 27 -13.66 -7.12 -2.93
CA MET A 27 -14.32 -5.82 -2.88
C MET A 27 -14.34 -5.23 -1.46
N GLY A 28 -14.61 -6.07 -0.45
CA GLY A 28 -14.57 -5.66 0.95
C GLY A 28 -13.18 -5.15 1.38
N LEU A 29 -12.11 -5.85 0.99
CA LEU A 29 -10.73 -5.43 1.21
C LEU A 29 -10.43 -4.10 0.52
N MET A 30 -10.75 -3.98 -0.76
CA MET A 30 -10.56 -2.75 -1.54
C MET A 30 -11.27 -1.56 -0.90
N LYS A 31 -12.53 -1.74 -0.47
CA LYS A 31 -13.30 -0.69 0.23
C LYS A 31 -12.67 -0.27 1.55
N LYS A 32 -12.21 -1.22 2.37
CA LYS A 32 -11.51 -0.93 3.64
C LYS A 32 -10.23 -0.14 3.39
N ARG A 33 -9.45 -0.53 2.38
CA ARG A 33 -8.22 0.17 1.99
C ARG A 33 -8.50 1.58 1.46
N GLN A 34 -9.58 1.78 0.72
CA GLN A 34 -10.00 3.13 0.30
C GLN A 34 -10.42 3.98 1.51
N GLY A 35 -11.18 3.42 2.44
CA GLY A 35 -11.52 4.09 3.71
C GLY A 35 -10.28 4.54 4.48
N ARG A 36 -9.27 3.66 4.59
CA ARG A 36 -7.98 4.01 5.20
C ARG A 36 -7.31 5.21 4.53
N MET A 37 -7.40 5.34 3.20
CA MET A 37 -6.82 6.51 2.51
C MET A 37 -7.52 7.81 2.87
N LEU A 38 -8.83 7.77 3.04
CA LEU A 38 -9.60 8.93 3.52
C LEU A 38 -9.22 9.29 4.97
N ASP A 39 -8.97 8.29 5.82
CA ASP A 39 -8.58 8.51 7.21
C ASP A 39 -7.19 9.16 7.38
N ILE A 40 -6.25 8.84 6.48
CA ILE A 40 -4.85 9.29 6.59
C ILE A 40 -4.51 10.48 5.70
N CYS A 41 -5.33 10.77 4.68
CA CYS A 41 -5.06 11.89 3.79
C CYS A 41 -5.13 13.21 4.56
N SER A 42 -4.23 14.13 4.22
CA SER A 42 -4.25 15.49 4.79
C SER A 42 -5.11 16.44 3.98
N THR A 43 -5.39 16.10 2.72
CA THR A 43 -6.20 16.89 1.79
C THR A 43 -6.78 16.01 0.70
N THR A 44 -7.74 16.58 -0.02
CA THR A 44 -8.34 16.01 -1.22
C THR A 44 -8.28 17.02 -2.36
N VAL A 45 -8.17 16.54 -3.59
CA VAL A 45 -8.33 17.36 -4.81
C VAL A 45 -9.43 16.73 -5.66
N ASP A 46 -10.43 17.51 -6.03
CA ASP A 46 -11.65 17.04 -6.71
C ASP A 46 -12.31 15.83 -6.01
N GLY A 47 -12.28 15.81 -4.67
CA GLY A 47 -12.81 14.71 -3.86
C GLY A 47 -11.93 13.46 -3.80
N MET A 48 -10.80 13.41 -4.51
CA MET A 48 -9.84 12.30 -4.41
C MET A 48 -8.83 12.56 -3.29
N PRO A 49 -8.57 11.58 -2.40
CA PRO A 49 -7.54 11.71 -1.37
C PRO A 49 -6.15 11.81 -1.99
N VAL A 50 -5.30 12.66 -1.41
CA VAL A 50 -3.88 12.73 -1.71
C VAL A 50 -3.10 11.90 -0.69
N THR A 51 -2.10 11.13 -1.13
CA THR A 51 -1.24 10.37 -0.20
C THR A 51 -0.55 11.27 0.83
N PRO A 52 -0.17 10.74 2.01
CA PRO A 52 0.66 11.48 2.95
C PRO A 52 2.02 11.89 2.34
N PRO A 53 2.57 13.06 2.72
CA PRO A 53 3.90 13.49 2.30
C PRO A 53 5.01 12.68 2.98
N ASP A 54 6.16 12.57 2.32
CA ASP A 54 7.41 12.12 2.93
C ASP A 54 8.02 13.24 3.78
N LEU A 55 7.98 13.06 5.10
CA LEU A 55 8.41 14.04 6.10
C LEU A 55 9.93 14.01 6.28
N LYS A 56 10.66 14.64 5.36
CA LYS A 56 12.13 14.83 5.46
C LYS A 56 12.52 15.88 6.51
N LEU A 57 11.98 15.79 7.72
CA LEU A 57 12.20 16.76 8.79
C LEU A 57 13.67 16.72 9.25
N ALA A 58 14.44 17.74 8.88
CA ALA A 58 15.80 18.02 9.37
C ALA A 58 16.77 16.82 9.30
N ILE A 59 16.73 16.07 8.20
CA ILE A 59 17.71 15.03 7.93
C ILE A 59 18.94 15.69 7.31
N PRO A 60 20.16 15.50 7.86
CA PRO A 60 21.38 16.02 7.26
C PRO A 60 21.53 15.57 5.79
N ALA A 61 22.13 16.42 4.95
CA ALA A 61 22.39 16.07 3.57
C ALA A 61 23.29 14.83 3.48
N GLY A 62 22.86 13.81 2.72
CA GLY A 62 23.58 12.54 2.59
C GLY A 62 23.09 11.43 3.52
N GLU A 63 22.18 11.73 4.45
CA GLU A 63 21.51 10.71 5.26
C GLU A 63 20.10 10.42 4.75
N PHE A 64 19.69 9.16 4.84
CA PHE A 64 18.32 8.77 4.50
C PHE A 64 17.34 8.99 5.66
N GLY A 65 17.83 9.25 6.89
CA GLY A 65 16.98 9.24 8.09
C GLY A 65 16.29 7.88 8.30
N ARG A 66 15.53 7.75 9.39
CA ARG A 66 14.80 6.51 9.68
C ARG A 66 13.44 6.51 8.98
N PRO A 67 13.01 5.41 8.34
CA PRO A 67 11.74 5.38 7.62
C PRO A 67 10.54 5.75 8.49
N GLU A 68 10.50 5.32 9.75
CA GLU A 68 9.41 5.63 10.68
C GLU A 68 9.33 7.10 11.12
N ASP A 69 10.40 7.87 10.94
CA ASP A 69 10.39 9.31 11.24
C ASP A 69 9.82 10.13 10.07
N ARG A 70 9.75 9.52 8.88
CA ARG A 70 9.45 10.18 7.60
C ARG A 70 8.13 9.74 6.98
N GLN A 71 7.75 8.49 7.21
CA GLN A 71 6.72 7.79 6.46
C GLN A 71 5.81 7.03 7.42
N THR A 72 4.57 6.85 6.99
CA THR A 72 3.60 6.00 7.68
C THR A 72 3.32 4.74 6.88
N PHE A 73 2.82 3.71 7.56
CA PHE A 73 2.59 2.38 7.01
C PHE A 73 1.28 1.81 7.54
N HIS A 74 0.66 0.93 6.76
CA HIS A 74 -0.43 0.08 7.24
C HIS A 74 -0.17 -1.38 6.90
N ILE A 75 -0.82 -2.26 7.66
CA ILE A 75 -0.74 -3.70 7.49
C ILE A 75 -2.05 -4.19 6.90
N VAL A 76 -1.96 -5.09 5.91
CA VAL A 76 -3.06 -5.90 5.42
C VAL A 76 -2.82 -7.33 5.83
N GLU A 77 -3.78 -7.92 6.52
CA GLU A 77 -3.73 -9.32 6.94
C GLU A 77 -4.52 -10.18 5.96
N LEU A 78 -3.87 -11.22 5.43
CA LEU A 78 -4.49 -12.24 4.61
C LEU A 78 -4.69 -13.49 5.45
N GLU A 79 -5.94 -13.94 5.52
CA GLU A 79 -6.35 -15.21 6.11
C GLU A 79 -6.90 -16.12 5.02
N ASN A 80 -6.66 -17.43 5.15
CA ASN A 80 -7.37 -18.43 4.37
C ASN A 80 -8.26 -19.27 5.29
N PRO A 81 -9.58 -19.05 5.30
CA PRO A 81 -10.50 -19.79 6.17
C PRO A 81 -10.61 -21.28 5.86
N GLN A 82 -10.14 -21.73 4.69
CA GLN A 82 -10.14 -23.15 4.31
C GLN A 82 -8.87 -23.87 4.74
N ASP A 83 -7.87 -23.14 5.22
CA ASP A 83 -6.62 -23.70 5.66
C ASP A 83 -6.70 -24.06 7.15
N PRO A 84 -6.58 -25.36 7.51
CA PRO A 84 -6.71 -25.83 8.88
C PRO A 84 -5.56 -25.36 9.78
N THR A 85 -4.44 -24.89 9.19
CA THR A 85 -3.31 -24.34 9.95
C THR A 85 -3.51 -22.88 10.36
N SER A 86 -4.53 -22.21 9.81
CA SER A 86 -4.98 -20.83 10.12
C SER A 86 -3.83 -19.85 10.39
N MET A 87 -2.82 -19.86 9.51
CA MET A 87 -1.74 -18.88 9.56
C MET A 87 -2.20 -17.57 8.93
N TYR A 88 -1.71 -16.44 9.44
CA TYR A 88 -1.94 -15.15 8.80
C TYR A 88 -0.72 -14.76 8.00
N VAL A 89 -0.92 -14.16 6.83
CA VAL A 89 0.15 -13.45 6.12
C VAL A 89 -0.09 -11.96 6.27
N GLN A 90 0.83 -11.25 6.90
CA GLN A 90 0.78 -9.80 6.99
C GLN A 90 1.58 -9.16 5.86
N LEU A 91 0.99 -8.15 5.22
CA LEU A 91 1.59 -7.37 4.15
C LEU A 91 1.73 -5.93 4.61
N LEU A 92 2.93 -5.36 4.51
CA LEU A 92 3.22 -3.98 4.86
C LEU A 92 3.18 -3.09 3.62
N PHE A 93 2.35 -2.06 3.68
CA PHE A 93 2.22 -1.04 2.64
C PHE A 93 2.69 0.30 3.17
N ARG A 94 3.53 0.98 2.39
CA ARG A 94 3.94 2.35 2.67
C ARG A 94 2.85 3.31 2.23
N GLU A 95 2.42 4.22 3.10
CA GLU A 95 1.25 5.07 2.81
C GLU A 95 1.58 6.25 1.88
N THR A 96 2.84 6.69 1.80
CA THR A 96 3.26 7.82 0.96
C THR A 96 3.10 7.57 -0.54
N ASP A 97 3.19 6.31 -0.95
CA ASP A 97 3.13 5.89 -2.36
C ASP A 97 2.41 4.55 -2.58
N LEU A 98 1.83 3.97 -1.53
CA LEU A 98 1.03 2.75 -1.55
C LEU A 98 1.77 1.49 -2.01
N TYR A 99 3.12 1.51 -2.04
CA TYR A 99 3.86 0.30 -2.42
C TYR A 99 3.81 -0.76 -1.32
N PHE A 100 3.66 -2.00 -1.77
CA PHE A 100 3.96 -3.20 -1.00
C PHE A 100 5.47 -3.29 -0.73
N VAL A 101 5.91 -3.13 0.52
CA VAL A 101 7.33 -3.00 0.87
C VAL A 101 7.89 -4.17 1.68
N ALA A 102 7.04 -4.91 2.39
CA ALA A 102 7.44 -6.09 3.14
C ALA A 102 6.26 -6.99 3.46
N PHE A 103 6.52 -8.22 3.90
CA PHE A 103 5.52 -9.14 4.39
C PHE A 103 6.08 -10.01 5.51
N ARG A 104 5.20 -10.68 6.26
CA ARG A 104 5.60 -11.76 7.17
C ARG A 104 4.51 -12.83 7.26
N PRO A 105 4.88 -14.12 7.19
CA PRO A 105 4.01 -15.19 7.64
C PRO A 105 4.01 -15.24 9.18
N LEU A 106 2.82 -15.30 9.77
CA LEU A 106 2.63 -15.49 11.20
C LEU A 106 2.33 -16.97 11.46
N ALA A 107 3.36 -17.73 11.80
CA ALA A 107 3.17 -19.06 12.39
C ALA A 107 3.15 -18.94 13.93
N PRO A 108 2.42 -19.81 14.65
CA PRO A 108 2.31 -19.79 16.11
C PRO A 108 3.66 -19.73 16.85
N ASP A 109 4.70 -20.34 16.27
CA ASP A 109 6.04 -20.44 16.87
C ASP A 109 7.10 -19.64 16.10
N SER A 110 6.72 -18.83 15.10
CA SER A 110 7.73 -18.20 14.27
C SER A 110 8.32 -16.96 14.93
N ALA A 111 9.58 -17.07 15.33
CA ALA A 111 10.51 -15.94 15.45
C ALA A 111 10.79 -15.24 14.09
N ASN A 112 9.97 -15.49 13.06
CA ASN A 112 10.17 -14.99 11.70
C ASN A 112 10.05 -13.47 11.70
N GLY A 113 11.12 -12.83 11.24
CA GLY A 113 11.11 -11.40 10.93
C GLY A 113 10.29 -11.08 9.69
N TRP A 114 10.18 -9.78 9.42
CA TRP A 114 9.63 -9.25 8.18
C TRP A 114 10.57 -9.51 7.00
N PHE A 115 10.04 -9.94 5.87
CA PHE A 115 10.76 -10.04 4.61
C PHE A 115 10.54 -8.76 3.81
N HIS A 116 11.60 -8.03 3.47
CA HIS A 116 11.50 -6.77 2.73
C HIS A 116 12.31 -6.81 1.43
N PHE A 117 11.83 -6.06 0.43
CA PHE A 117 12.49 -5.97 -0.86
C PHE A 117 13.88 -5.33 -0.76
N LYS A 118 14.78 -5.73 -1.66
CA LYS A 118 16.11 -5.15 -1.84
C LYS A 118 15.97 -3.73 -2.37
N GLN A 119 16.61 -2.80 -1.67
CA GLN A 119 16.73 -1.39 -2.07
C GLN A 119 18.03 -0.78 -1.59
N ALA A 120 18.40 0.35 -2.20
CA ALA A 120 19.52 1.17 -1.73
C ALA A 120 19.20 1.89 -0.42
N GLU A 121 17.96 2.37 -0.26
CA GLU A 121 17.50 3.06 0.95
C GLU A 121 16.70 2.11 1.87
N PRO A 122 16.74 2.31 3.20
CA PRO A 122 15.83 1.61 4.12
C PRO A 122 14.37 1.94 3.78
N ILE A 123 13.54 0.90 3.54
CA ILE A 123 12.13 1.06 3.11
C ILE A 123 11.10 0.61 4.13
N ILE A 124 11.53 0.09 5.28
CA ILE A 124 10.66 -0.36 6.37
C ILE A 124 11.14 0.23 7.72
N PRO A 125 10.26 0.33 8.73
CA PRO A 125 10.65 0.81 10.05
C PRO A 125 11.82 0.04 10.66
N SER A 126 12.81 0.74 11.21
CA SER A 126 14.07 0.11 11.66
C SER A 126 13.92 -0.75 12.91
N PHE A 127 12.80 -0.60 13.63
CA PHE A 127 12.48 -1.41 14.81
C PHE A 127 11.87 -2.78 14.47
N LEU A 128 11.57 -3.04 13.19
CA LEU A 128 11.08 -4.35 12.75
C LEU A 128 12.26 -5.30 12.54
N ASN A 129 12.27 -6.42 13.27
CA ASN A 129 13.15 -7.55 12.95
C ASN A 129 12.87 -7.99 11.52
N SER A 130 13.87 -7.98 10.64
CA SER A 130 13.63 -8.13 9.22
C SER A 130 14.81 -8.70 8.42
N HIS A 131 14.49 -9.26 7.26
CA HIS A 131 15.40 -9.92 6.35
C HIS A 131 15.15 -9.43 4.92
N GLN A 132 16.22 -9.00 4.25
CA GLN A 132 16.14 -8.61 2.84
C GLN A 132 16.00 -9.83 1.92
N ILE A 133 15.05 -9.78 0.98
CA ILE A 133 14.88 -10.75 -0.11
C ILE A 133 15.62 -10.31 -1.38
N ASN A 134 15.89 -11.24 -2.29
CA ASN A 134 16.64 -10.99 -3.53
C ASN A 134 15.82 -10.35 -4.67
N TYR A 135 14.79 -9.57 -4.32
CA TYR A 135 13.90 -8.92 -5.28
C TYR A 135 13.71 -7.45 -4.92
N GLY A 136 13.67 -6.56 -5.91
CA GLY A 136 13.17 -5.20 -5.74
C GLY A 136 11.64 -5.17 -5.73
N TYR A 137 11.05 -4.10 -5.19
CA TYR A 137 9.59 -3.93 -5.15
C TYR A 137 8.98 -3.35 -6.45
N GLY A 138 9.83 -2.88 -7.37
CA GLY A 138 9.39 -2.33 -8.65
C GLY A 138 9.05 -3.41 -9.66
N TYR A 139 8.04 -3.16 -10.48
CA TYR A 139 7.78 -3.95 -11.68
C TYR A 139 8.88 -3.65 -12.69
N ILE A 140 9.53 -4.68 -13.25
CA ILE A 140 10.42 -4.46 -14.43
C ILE A 140 9.55 -4.25 -15.67
N ASN A 141 8.43 -4.97 -15.74
CA ASN A 141 7.44 -4.87 -16.80
C ASN A 141 6.14 -5.53 -16.30
N ALA A 142 5.03 -4.77 -16.21
CA ALA A 142 3.76 -5.27 -15.69
C ALA A 142 3.05 -6.23 -16.66
N THR A 143 3.40 -6.18 -17.96
CA THR A 143 2.84 -7.02 -19.04
C THR A 143 3.17 -8.51 -18.90
N ASN A 144 4.09 -8.88 -18.00
CA ASN A 144 4.47 -10.28 -17.76
C ASN A 144 3.56 -10.99 -16.76
N TYR A 145 2.51 -10.31 -16.27
CA TYR A 145 1.67 -10.79 -15.18
C TYR A 145 0.21 -10.85 -15.60
N GLN A 146 -0.47 -11.86 -15.05
CA GLN A 146 -1.90 -12.04 -15.23
C GLN A 146 -2.57 -11.94 -13.86
N VAL A 147 -3.76 -11.35 -13.84
CA VAL A 147 -4.56 -11.16 -12.62
C VAL A 147 -5.96 -11.75 -12.82
N GLY A 148 -6.58 -12.20 -11.74
CA GLY A 148 -7.91 -12.78 -11.76
C GLY A 148 -8.14 -13.80 -10.66
N THR A 149 -8.99 -14.78 -10.95
CA THR A 149 -9.34 -15.84 -10.00
C THR A 149 -8.11 -16.63 -9.54
N GLY A 150 -8.04 -16.92 -8.24
CA GLY A 150 -6.95 -17.68 -7.63
C GLY A 150 -5.71 -16.87 -7.24
N CYS A 151 -5.50 -15.66 -7.79
CA CYS A 151 -4.31 -14.85 -7.48
C CYS A 151 -4.13 -14.55 -5.98
N LEU A 152 -5.21 -14.22 -5.25
CA LEU A 152 -5.13 -14.01 -3.78
C LEU A 152 -4.76 -15.28 -3.02
N SER A 153 -5.22 -16.43 -3.50
CA SER A 153 -4.88 -17.74 -2.92
C SER A 153 -3.40 -18.05 -3.17
N ASP A 154 -2.91 -17.84 -4.39
CA ASP A 154 -1.49 -17.99 -4.73
C ASP A 154 -0.62 -17.07 -3.88
N ILE A 155 -1.02 -15.81 -3.69
CA ILE A 155 -0.33 -14.85 -2.81
C ILE A 155 -0.25 -15.43 -1.38
N TYR A 156 -1.36 -15.86 -0.81
CA TYR A 156 -1.38 -16.45 0.52
C TYR A 156 -0.46 -17.68 0.63
N PHE A 157 -0.64 -18.68 -0.23
CA PHE A 157 0.11 -19.93 -0.17
C PHE A 157 1.59 -19.79 -0.54
N CYS A 158 1.95 -18.81 -1.36
CA CYS A 158 3.35 -18.55 -1.66
C CYS A 158 4.05 -17.84 -0.48
N LEU A 159 3.43 -16.79 0.06
CA LEU A 159 4.04 -15.96 1.09
C LEU A 159 4.10 -16.63 2.46
N ARG A 160 3.17 -17.54 2.77
CA ARG A 160 3.20 -18.33 4.00
C ARG A 160 4.44 -19.21 4.13
N GLU A 161 4.99 -19.68 3.01
CA GLU A 161 6.10 -20.63 2.97
C GLU A 161 7.45 -19.93 3.08
N PHE A 162 7.49 -18.60 3.15
CA PHE A 162 8.74 -17.88 3.31
C PHE A 162 9.37 -18.12 4.67
N THR A 163 10.65 -18.47 4.65
CA THR A 163 11.50 -18.64 5.82
C THR A 163 12.81 -17.90 5.58
N SER A 164 13.54 -17.59 6.64
CA SER A 164 14.88 -16.98 6.51
C SER A 164 15.83 -17.83 5.65
N ALA A 165 15.65 -19.17 5.65
CA ALA A 165 16.43 -20.10 4.86
C ALA A 165 16.13 -20.03 3.36
N ASN A 166 14.87 -19.80 2.95
CA ASN A 166 14.46 -19.82 1.54
C ASN A 166 14.28 -18.42 0.91
N ALA A 167 14.25 -17.35 1.72
CA ALA A 167 13.95 -15.98 1.31
C ALA A 167 14.89 -15.38 0.23
N ARG A 168 16.05 -16.00 0.01
CA ARG A 168 17.06 -15.57 -0.97
C ARG A 168 17.21 -16.51 -2.17
N LEU A 169 16.49 -17.65 -2.18
CA LEU A 169 16.55 -18.60 -3.29
C LEU A 169 15.83 -18.02 -4.52
N GLN A 170 16.43 -18.18 -5.70
CA GLN A 170 15.79 -17.77 -6.95
C GLN A 170 14.65 -18.74 -7.26
N SER A 171 13.40 -18.26 -7.19
CA SER A 171 12.23 -19.10 -7.47
C SER A 171 11.11 -18.33 -8.18
N GLN A 172 10.05 -19.05 -8.55
CA GLN A 172 8.81 -18.50 -9.12
C GLN A 172 8.09 -17.49 -8.18
N GLN A 173 8.54 -17.34 -6.93
CA GLN A 173 8.01 -16.40 -5.93
C GLN A 173 7.98 -14.94 -6.42
N ARG A 174 8.92 -14.55 -7.30
CA ARG A 174 8.94 -13.19 -7.85
C ARG A 174 7.61 -12.84 -8.52
N ARG A 175 7.05 -13.76 -9.32
CA ARG A 175 5.77 -13.56 -10.01
C ARG A 175 4.67 -13.23 -9.00
N VAL A 176 4.59 -13.99 -7.92
CA VAL A 176 3.57 -13.81 -6.89
C VAL A 176 3.72 -12.49 -6.15
N LEU A 177 4.95 -12.07 -5.83
CA LEU A 177 5.21 -10.76 -5.22
C LEU A 177 4.77 -9.61 -6.12
N MET A 178 4.99 -9.71 -7.43
CA MET A 178 4.55 -8.69 -8.40
C MET A 178 3.03 -8.69 -8.56
N VAL A 179 2.41 -9.86 -8.65
CA VAL A 179 0.95 -10.00 -8.68
C VAL A 179 0.32 -9.44 -7.39
N CYS A 180 0.98 -9.58 -6.23
CA CYS A 180 0.55 -8.93 -4.98
C CYS A 180 0.55 -7.40 -5.11
N GLY A 181 1.61 -6.82 -5.67
CA GLY A 181 1.68 -5.40 -6.00
C GLY A 181 0.51 -4.95 -6.89
N LEU A 182 0.27 -5.67 -7.99
CA LEU A 182 -0.81 -5.39 -8.94
C LEU A 182 -2.20 -5.48 -8.30
N MET A 183 -2.49 -6.60 -7.62
CA MET A 183 -3.79 -6.87 -7.02
C MET A 183 -4.14 -5.92 -5.87
N LEU A 184 -3.15 -5.40 -5.14
CA LEU A 184 -3.39 -4.69 -3.88
C LEU A 184 -2.91 -3.24 -3.87
N SER A 185 -1.81 -2.91 -4.55
CA SER A 185 -1.30 -1.53 -4.65
C SER A 185 -1.99 -0.80 -5.79
N GLU A 186 -2.00 -1.39 -7.00
CA GLU A 186 -2.52 -0.70 -8.18
C GLU A 186 -4.04 -0.57 -8.17
N THR A 187 -4.77 -1.56 -7.63
CA THR A 187 -6.23 -1.47 -7.42
C THR A 187 -6.64 -0.41 -6.40
N GLN A 188 -5.71 0.07 -5.57
CA GLN A 188 -5.91 1.19 -4.65
C GLN A 188 -5.58 2.54 -5.30
N ARG A 189 -4.74 2.55 -6.35
CA ARG A 189 -4.37 3.77 -7.07
C ARG A 189 -5.36 4.08 -8.20
N PHE A 190 -5.82 3.06 -8.91
CA PHE A 190 -6.57 3.21 -10.16
C PHE A 190 -7.93 2.51 -10.13
N MET A 191 -8.96 3.24 -10.55
CA MET A 191 -10.31 2.71 -10.72
C MET A 191 -10.35 1.66 -11.83
N GLN A 192 -9.68 1.91 -12.95
CA GLN A 192 -9.64 0.97 -14.08
C GLN A 192 -9.01 -0.37 -13.67
N MET A 193 -7.86 -0.34 -12.99
CA MET A 193 -7.20 -1.55 -12.49
C MET A 193 -8.10 -2.33 -11.52
N GLN A 194 -8.79 -1.62 -10.62
CA GLN A 194 -9.74 -2.25 -9.70
C GLN A 194 -10.89 -2.93 -10.43
N ARG A 195 -11.47 -2.25 -11.42
CA ARG A 195 -12.56 -2.78 -12.25
C ARG A 195 -12.14 -4.04 -12.98
N GLU A 196 -11.00 -4.02 -13.66
CA GLU A 196 -10.53 -5.17 -14.43
C GLU A 196 -10.16 -6.35 -13.54
N VAL A 197 -9.52 -6.12 -12.39
CA VAL A 197 -9.28 -7.21 -11.42
C VAL A 197 -10.60 -7.83 -10.96
N ILE A 198 -11.62 -7.02 -10.70
CA ILE A 198 -12.96 -7.51 -10.33
C ILE A 198 -13.59 -8.31 -11.48
N GLU A 199 -13.54 -7.80 -12.70
CA GLU A 199 -14.07 -8.48 -13.89
C GLU A 199 -13.35 -9.80 -14.16
N ASN A 200 -12.03 -9.85 -14.01
CA ASN A 200 -11.22 -11.05 -14.18
C ASN A 200 -11.43 -12.09 -13.07
N ILE A 201 -11.82 -11.65 -11.86
CA ILE A 201 -12.28 -12.56 -10.80
C ILE A 201 -13.70 -13.06 -11.11
N HIS A 202 -14.55 -12.20 -11.68
CA HIS A 202 -15.93 -12.53 -12.00
C HIS A 202 -16.08 -13.42 -13.23
N ALA A 203 -15.12 -13.36 -14.17
CA ALA A 203 -15.12 -14.18 -15.37
C ALA A 203 -15.22 -15.67 -15.01
N ASN A 204 -16.38 -16.27 -15.30
CA ASN A 204 -16.76 -17.63 -14.91
C ASN A 204 -15.94 -18.74 -15.58
N ASN A 205 -14.87 -18.41 -16.32
CA ASN A 205 -13.90 -19.37 -16.84
C ASN A 205 -12.78 -19.69 -15.84
N GLY A 206 -12.65 -18.91 -14.75
CA GLY A 206 -11.58 -19.09 -13.76
C GLY A 206 -10.18 -18.77 -14.29
N GLU A 207 -10.09 -18.13 -15.46
CA GLU A 207 -8.82 -17.81 -16.11
C GLU A 207 -8.26 -16.48 -15.62
N ARG A 208 -6.94 -16.42 -15.52
CA ARG A 208 -6.22 -15.16 -15.27
C ARG A 208 -6.10 -14.43 -16.59
N GLN A 209 -6.40 -13.15 -16.59
CA GLN A 209 -6.31 -12.33 -17.80
C GLN A 209 -5.08 -11.45 -17.76
N ASP A 210 -4.60 -11.11 -18.95
CA ASP A 210 -3.54 -10.15 -19.17
C ASP A 210 -4.04 -8.72 -18.85
N ILE A 211 -3.15 -7.87 -18.36
CA ILE A 211 -3.39 -6.44 -18.06
C ILE A 211 -2.37 -5.53 -18.78
N THR A 212 -1.77 -6.01 -19.86
CA THR A 212 -0.72 -5.34 -20.63
C THR A 212 -1.13 -3.94 -21.09
N HIS A 213 -2.40 -3.75 -21.45
CA HIS A 213 -2.92 -2.45 -21.85
C HIS A 213 -2.96 -1.42 -20.70
N LEU A 214 -2.81 -1.86 -19.44
CA LEU A 214 -2.69 -0.99 -18.27
C LEU A 214 -1.23 -0.65 -17.90
N ASP A 215 -0.23 -1.14 -18.62
CA ASP A 215 1.18 -0.92 -18.28
C ASP A 215 1.54 0.57 -18.24
N GLY A 216 1.10 1.34 -19.24
CA GLY A 216 1.29 2.80 -19.26
C GLY A 216 0.64 3.48 -18.06
N LEU A 217 -0.60 3.08 -17.72
CA LEU A 217 -1.32 3.62 -16.57
C LEU A 217 -0.55 3.41 -15.26
N ILE A 218 -0.04 2.19 -15.03
CA ILE A 218 0.70 1.84 -13.81
C ILE A 218 1.97 2.67 -13.65
N HIS A 219 2.70 2.91 -14.74
CA HIS A 219 3.93 3.71 -14.73
C HIS A 219 3.65 5.21 -14.56
N ASP A 220 2.53 5.70 -15.09
CA ASP A 220 2.21 7.13 -15.16
C ASP A 220 1.43 7.66 -13.95
N TRP A 221 1.28 6.90 -12.85
CA TRP A 221 0.52 7.36 -11.67
C TRP A 221 0.90 8.77 -11.20
N GLY A 222 2.21 9.07 -11.14
CA GLY A 222 2.71 10.37 -10.72
C GLY A 222 2.45 11.49 -11.73
N VAL A 223 2.47 11.16 -13.02
CA VAL A 223 2.17 12.09 -14.12
C VAL A 223 0.69 12.42 -14.12
N GLU A 224 -0.16 11.40 -14.01
CA GLU A 224 -1.61 11.53 -13.99
C GLU A 224 -2.11 12.26 -12.74
N SER A 225 -1.48 12.00 -11.58
CA SER A 225 -1.72 12.77 -10.36
C SER A 225 -1.40 14.26 -10.55
N ASN A 226 -0.27 14.60 -11.19
CA ASN A 226 0.09 15.98 -11.48
C ASN A 226 -0.93 16.64 -12.43
N ARG A 227 -1.29 15.96 -13.52
CA ARG A 227 -2.27 16.45 -14.50
C ARG A 227 -3.59 16.82 -13.82
N ARG A 228 -4.07 15.97 -12.90
CA ARG A 228 -5.32 16.19 -12.17
C ARG A 228 -5.22 17.38 -11.19
N VAL A 229 -4.11 17.49 -10.46
CA VAL A 229 -3.87 18.63 -9.55
C VAL A 229 -3.77 19.94 -10.33
N ALA A 230 -3.08 19.94 -11.48
CA ALA A 230 -2.95 21.11 -12.34
C ALA A 230 -4.31 21.56 -12.91
N ALA A 231 -5.14 20.61 -13.35
CA ALA A 231 -6.49 20.90 -13.84
C ALA A 231 -7.36 21.55 -12.75
N ALA A 232 -7.35 20.98 -11.54
CA ALA A 232 -8.08 21.54 -10.39
C ALA A 232 -7.59 22.95 -10.03
N ASP A 233 -6.27 23.18 -10.08
CA ASP A 233 -5.67 24.49 -9.83
C ASP A 233 -6.08 25.54 -10.88
N HIS A 234 -6.09 25.17 -12.17
CA HIS A 234 -6.56 26.03 -13.24
C HIS A 234 -8.04 26.40 -13.09
N GLN A 235 -8.90 25.44 -12.76
CA GLN A 235 -10.33 25.69 -12.51
C GLN A 235 -10.53 26.64 -11.32
N HIS A 236 -9.71 26.50 -10.27
CA HIS A 236 -9.77 27.38 -9.11
C HIS A 236 -9.35 28.83 -9.43
N GLN A 237 -8.36 29.02 -10.31
CA GLN A 237 -7.84 30.34 -10.67
C GLN A 237 -8.75 31.11 -11.62
N HIS A 238 -9.47 30.42 -12.51
CA HIS A 238 -10.25 31.05 -13.57
C HIS A 238 -11.77 31.04 -13.35
N GLY A 239 -12.23 30.60 -12.18
CA GLY A 239 -13.64 30.72 -11.78
C GLY A 239 -14.58 29.89 -12.64
N GLY A 240 -14.69 28.59 -12.36
CA GLY A 240 -15.88 27.79 -12.69
C GLY A 240 -16.27 27.67 -14.17
N GLY A 241 -15.36 27.87 -15.12
CA GLY A 241 -15.54 27.42 -16.50
C GLY A 241 -15.41 25.89 -16.58
N GLU A 242 -16.19 25.26 -17.46
CA GLU A 242 -16.12 23.81 -17.73
C GLU A 242 -14.66 23.33 -17.77
N ALA A 243 -14.41 22.20 -17.10
CA ALA A 243 -13.10 21.55 -17.14
C ALA A 243 -12.60 21.53 -18.58
N PRO A 244 -11.35 21.95 -18.87
CA PRO A 244 -10.80 21.79 -20.19
C PRO A 244 -10.97 20.31 -20.56
N ALA A 245 -11.71 20.07 -21.65
CA ALA A 245 -11.96 18.72 -22.13
C ALA A 245 -10.61 18.00 -22.19
N ALA A 246 -10.57 16.77 -21.67
CA ALA A 246 -9.39 15.92 -21.78
C ALA A 246 -8.89 16.01 -23.23
N ALA A 247 -7.61 16.33 -23.41
CA ALA A 247 -7.04 16.49 -24.75
C ALA A 247 -7.45 15.28 -25.60
N PRO A 248 -7.91 15.48 -26.85
CA PRO A 248 -8.42 14.39 -27.68
C PRO A 248 -7.35 13.29 -27.77
N GLY A 249 -7.65 12.12 -27.19
CA GLY A 249 -6.73 10.99 -27.05
C GLY A 249 -6.35 10.62 -25.60
N VAL A 250 -6.71 11.42 -24.60
CA VAL A 250 -6.46 11.11 -23.18
C VAL A 250 -7.65 10.39 -22.59
N VAL A 251 -7.53 9.08 -22.39
CA VAL A 251 -8.48 8.26 -21.65
C VAL A 251 -8.41 8.69 -20.17
N ASP A 252 -9.53 9.10 -19.58
CA ASP A 252 -9.63 9.23 -18.12
C ASP A 252 -9.63 7.82 -17.52
N TYR A 253 -8.45 7.36 -17.11
CA TYR A 253 -8.27 6.03 -16.53
C TYR A 253 -8.83 5.91 -15.09
N GLY A 254 -9.35 7.01 -14.51
CA GLY A 254 -9.94 7.06 -13.18
C GLY A 254 -8.93 6.82 -12.05
N LEU A 255 -8.58 7.86 -11.31
CA LEU A 255 -7.75 7.74 -10.11
C LEU A 255 -8.61 7.56 -8.85
N TRP A 256 -8.22 6.61 -7.99
CA TRP A 256 -8.76 6.51 -6.64
C TRP A 256 -8.01 7.39 -5.64
N VAL A 257 -6.71 7.59 -5.87
CA VAL A 257 -5.79 8.28 -4.97
C VAL A 257 -4.76 9.06 -5.80
N LEU A 258 -4.48 10.30 -5.40
CA LEU A 258 -3.44 11.13 -5.99
C LEU A 258 -2.13 10.97 -5.23
N LYS A 259 -1.01 10.88 -5.94
CA LYS A 259 0.32 10.90 -5.34
C LYS A 259 0.67 12.31 -4.86
N TYR A 260 1.08 12.44 -3.60
CA TYR A 260 1.62 13.70 -3.11
C TYR A 260 2.93 14.06 -3.81
N ASN A 261 3.05 15.33 -4.17
CA ASN A 261 4.30 15.93 -4.59
C ASN A 261 4.36 17.38 -4.08
N PRO A 262 5.46 17.78 -3.41
CA PRO A 262 5.59 19.12 -2.86
C PRO A 262 5.60 20.22 -3.93
N TYR A 263 5.93 19.92 -5.19
CA TYR A 263 6.03 20.93 -6.25
C TYR A 263 4.67 21.38 -6.79
N TYR A 264 3.63 20.55 -6.71
CA TYR A 264 2.30 20.89 -7.25
C TYR A 264 1.16 20.80 -6.22
N VAL A 265 1.24 19.90 -5.24
CA VAL A 265 0.18 19.80 -4.20
C VAL A 265 0.31 20.93 -3.17
N LEU A 266 1.53 21.19 -2.68
CA LEU A 266 1.74 22.20 -1.63
C LEU A 266 1.36 23.62 -2.08
N PRO A 267 1.68 24.09 -3.31
CA PRO A 267 1.20 25.38 -3.81
C PRO A 267 -0.32 25.47 -3.87
N LEU A 268 -1.01 24.41 -4.31
CA LEU A 268 -2.48 24.36 -4.32
C LEU A 268 -3.05 24.51 -2.91
N ILE A 269 -2.57 23.71 -1.94
CA ILE A 269 -2.99 23.82 -0.54
C ILE A 269 -2.76 25.24 -0.01
N ARG A 270 -1.58 25.82 -0.25
CA ARG A 270 -1.24 27.18 0.23
C ARG A 270 -2.20 28.23 -0.34
N ARG A 271 -2.52 28.16 -1.64
CA ARG A 271 -3.48 29.08 -2.27
C ARG A 271 -4.89 28.91 -1.71
N GLN A 272 -5.36 27.67 -1.55
CA GLN A 272 -6.67 27.39 -0.95
C GLN A 272 -6.77 27.95 0.48
N LEU A 273 -5.72 27.81 1.29
CA LEU A 273 -5.66 28.37 2.65
C LEU A 273 -5.62 29.91 2.67
N GLN A 274 -5.05 30.54 1.65
CA GLN A 274 -5.05 32.01 1.52
C GLN A 274 -6.42 32.56 1.13
N GLN A 275 -7.15 31.86 0.26
CA GLN A 275 -8.47 32.26 -0.23
C GLN A 275 -9.60 31.93 0.76
N HIS A 276 -9.46 30.83 1.50
CA HIS A 276 -10.36 30.42 2.57
C HIS A 276 -9.57 30.24 3.86
N PRO A 277 -9.29 31.33 4.60
CA PRO A 277 -8.62 31.25 5.88
C PRO A 277 -9.41 30.31 6.79
N GLN A 278 -8.80 29.19 7.17
CA GLN A 278 -9.36 28.34 8.20
C GLN A 278 -9.60 29.20 9.45
N PRO A 279 -10.74 29.08 10.14
CA PRO A 279 -10.89 29.71 11.44
C PRO A 279 -9.69 29.25 12.30
N PRO A 280 -9.12 30.15 13.13
CA PRO A 280 -7.96 29.81 13.93
C PRO A 280 -8.24 28.52 14.69
N PHE A 281 -7.29 27.57 14.64
CA PHE A 281 -7.41 26.33 15.40
C PHE A 281 -7.83 26.69 16.83
N PRO A 282 -8.91 26.07 17.36
CA PRO A 282 -9.31 26.36 18.72
C PRO A 282 -8.10 26.14 19.62
N PRO A 283 -7.77 27.11 20.50
CA PRO A 283 -6.57 27.04 21.30
C PRO A 283 -6.57 25.71 22.05
N LEU A 284 -5.44 25.00 21.96
CA LEU A 284 -5.29 23.71 22.63
C LEU A 284 -5.74 23.85 24.08
N THR A 285 -6.65 22.96 24.49
CA THR A 285 -7.10 22.92 25.88
C THR A 285 -5.88 22.76 26.80
N PRO A 286 -5.93 23.22 28.06
CA PRO A 286 -4.84 23.03 29.02
C PRO A 286 -4.36 21.57 29.11
N ARG A 287 -5.29 20.62 28.95
CA ARG A 287 -5.01 19.17 28.90
C ARG A 287 -4.20 18.77 27.66
N GLN A 288 -4.57 19.26 26.48
CA GLN A 288 -3.83 19.02 25.23
C GLN A 288 -2.43 19.69 25.26
N LYS A 289 -2.33 20.92 25.78
CA LYS A 289 -1.02 21.59 25.98
C LYS A 289 -0.10 20.79 26.90
N LYS A 290 -0.63 20.29 28.02
CA LYS A 290 0.11 19.43 28.97
C LYS A 290 0.54 18.10 28.33
N GLN A 291 -0.32 17.51 27.50
CA GLN A 291 -0.01 16.26 26.79
C GLN A 291 1.06 16.47 25.70
N GLN A 292 1.00 17.57 24.96
CA GLN A 292 1.99 17.94 23.96
C GLN A 292 3.35 18.27 24.60
N LEU A 293 3.35 18.98 25.73
CA LEU A 293 4.57 19.24 26.52
C LEU A 293 5.19 17.94 27.03
N ARG A 294 4.36 17.02 27.57
CA ARG A 294 4.83 15.68 27.98
C ARG A 294 5.44 14.91 26.82
N ARG A 295 4.82 14.93 25.64
CA ARG A 295 5.36 14.28 24.44
C ARG A 295 6.71 14.89 24.02
N ARG A 296 6.83 16.22 24.03
CA ARG A 296 8.10 16.92 23.72
C ARG A 296 9.20 16.58 24.72
N LEU A 297 8.91 16.62 26.01
CA LEU A 297 9.86 16.25 27.06
C LEU A 297 10.28 14.78 26.95
N LEU A 298 9.35 13.88 26.65
CA LEU A 298 9.66 12.46 26.44
C LEU A 298 10.57 12.26 25.21
N GLN A 299 10.27 12.93 24.09
CA GLN A 299 11.11 12.89 22.89
C GLN A 299 12.51 13.47 23.14
N GLN A 300 12.61 14.56 23.91
CA GLN A 300 13.89 15.16 24.29
C GLN A 300 14.71 14.23 25.19
N ARG A 301 14.06 13.57 26.15
CA ARG A 301 14.70 12.59 27.04
C ARG A 301 15.15 11.34 26.29
N LEU A 302 14.34 10.85 25.34
CA LEU A 302 14.72 9.73 24.47
C LEU A 302 15.89 10.09 23.54
N ARG A 303 15.95 11.33 23.03
CA ARG A 303 17.11 11.83 22.28
C ARG A 303 18.37 11.87 23.15
N GLN A 304 18.27 12.37 24.37
CA GLN A 304 19.41 12.41 25.31
C GLN A 304 19.89 11.00 25.70
N LEU A 305 18.98 10.06 25.96
CA LEU A 305 19.34 8.67 26.27
C LEU A 305 20.05 7.98 25.11
N ARG A 306 19.65 8.27 23.86
CA ARG A 306 20.33 7.74 22.66
C ARG A 306 21.71 8.35 22.45
N LEU A 307 21.90 9.64 22.74
CA LEU A 307 23.21 10.29 22.69
C LEU A 307 24.18 9.76 23.75
N LEU A 308 23.65 9.23 24.86
CA LEU A 308 24.42 8.63 25.95
C LEU A 308 24.74 7.13 25.75
N GLN A 309 24.27 6.50 24.68
CA GLN A 309 24.64 5.13 24.30
C GLN A 309 25.27 5.07 22.89
N PRO A 310 26.56 5.38 22.72
CA PRO A 310 27.21 5.17 21.43
C PRO A 310 27.47 3.69 21.10
N HIS A 311 27.70 2.79 22.07
CA HIS A 311 28.11 1.41 21.78
C HIS A 311 27.80 0.39 22.89
N GLN A 312 26.56 -0.12 23.00
CA GLN A 312 26.29 -1.28 23.85
C GLN A 312 25.22 -2.22 23.27
N HIS A 313 25.36 -2.70 22.03
CA HIS A 313 24.55 -3.82 21.52
C HIS A 313 25.41 -4.97 20.96
N GLN A 314 26.61 -5.17 21.51
CA GLN A 314 27.40 -6.39 21.24
C GLN A 314 27.62 -7.32 22.44
N HIS A 315 27.14 -7.01 23.66
CA HIS A 315 27.44 -7.83 24.84
C HIS A 315 26.27 -7.98 25.84
N GLN A 316 25.13 -8.51 25.38
CA GLN A 316 24.18 -9.19 26.27
C GLN A 316 23.62 -10.46 25.59
N GLN A 317 24.53 -11.38 25.25
CA GLN A 317 24.20 -12.79 25.01
C GLN A 317 24.81 -13.72 26.07
N ALA A 318 25.33 -13.18 27.17
CA ALA A 318 25.81 -13.97 28.30
C ALA A 318 25.18 -13.40 29.58
N LEU A 319 24.06 -14.00 29.99
CA LEU A 319 23.57 -14.15 31.36
C LEU A 319 22.07 -14.45 31.29
N TYR A 320 21.74 -15.66 30.87
CA TYR A 320 20.71 -16.50 31.48
C TYR A 320 21.05 -17.93 31.08
N LEU A 321 21.72 -18.62 32.02
CA LEU A 321 21.69 -20.09 32.11
C LEU A 321 20.25 -20.54 32.34
#